data_AF-A0A2N8PCZ6-F1
#
_entry.id   AF-A0A2N8PCZ6-F1
#
_cell.length_a   1.000
_cell.length_b   1.000
_cell.length_c   1.000
_cell.angle_alpha   90.00
_cell.angle_beta   90.00
_cell.angle_gamma   90.00
#
_symmetry.space_group_name_H-M   'P 1'
#
loop_
_entity.id
_entity.type
_entity.pdbx_description
1 polymer ?
#
loop_
_entity_poly.entity_id
_entity_poly.type
_entity_poly.pdbx_seq_one_letter_code
_entity_poly.pdbx_strand_id
1 'polypeptide(L)'
;MDSPGRRTASRARSRSPRTALTLAASALTALVTVALAAPATATAHPAAARTAPPPSPTAPHTGLVIGARTPARTPGREHAARTFLAGRHAVSGPAWTHHPRLPGSRPTTAAPRAGQVTHNWWGVFPQPGTHDGIMATHTVDPSYTVTDADNVTYAPTTKAQNSCMEVVTAYTNTGNEIWAWDWCGTVGPAKTVPIDDAFLKNYTPGNGGAAAYSVQMVRDDNAANRWSAYLYNYRTAAWDLLFRQSGTDQSGLDHGWDMFEIYASVDPATGEGYYCTEAQRTSFDSSAVQLRRNGAWKPASPSDSPWTDTAPDPNAFLCPPLKFVQAGADDHWTVHQ
;
A
#
# COMPACT_ATOMS: atom_id res chain seq x y z
N MET A 1 -28.58 -64.01 -18.52
CA MET A 1 -28.57 -63.26 -19.78
C MET A 1 -27.91 -61.92 -19.46
N ASP A 2 -26.63 -61.68 -19.75
CA ASP A 2 -25.70 -62.46 -20.59
C ASP A 2 -24.29 -62.62 -19.98
N SER A 3 -23.35 -63.15 -20.77
CA SER A 3 -21.99 -63.56 -20.39
C SER A 3 -21.14 -63.72 -21.67
N PRO A 4 -19.80 -63.82 -21.63
CA PRO A 4 -18.82 -62.94 -20.98
C PRO A 4 -17.77 -62.40 -21.98
N GLY A 5 -16.94 -61.41 -21.59
CA GLY A 5 -15.89 -60.83 -22.45
C GLY A 5 -14.51 -60.71 -21.79
N ARG A 6 -13.57 -61.63 -22.11
CA ARG A 6 -12.14 -61.50 -21.76
C ARG A 6 -11.38 -60.68 -22.80
N ARG A 7 -10.30 -59.98 -22.37
CA ARG A 7 -8.98 -60.00 -23.06
C ARG A 7 -7.85 -59.45 -22.18
N THR A 8 -6.63 -59.91 -22.44
CA THR A 8 -5.39 -59.60 -21.70
C THR A 8 -4.19 -59.53 -22.65
N ALA A 9 -3.34 -58.51 -22.50
CA ALA A 9 -1.91 -58.41 -22.92
C ALA A 9 -1.44 -56.97 -22.56
N SER A 10 -0.25 -56.63 -22.04
CA SER A 10 1.10 -57.25 -21.94
C SER A 10 2.12 -56.73 -22.95
N ARG A 11 3.01 -55.85 -22.45
CA ARG A 11 4.42 -55.58 -22.81
C ARG A 11 4.85 -55.36 -24.28
N ALA A 12 5.58 -54.26 -24.48
CA ALA A 12 6.80 -54.25 -25.30
C ALA A 12 7.88 -53.34 -24.67
N ARG A 13 9.16 -53.68 -24.86
CA ARG A 13 10.35 -52.84 -24.55
C ARG A 13 11.34 -52.97 -25.71
N SER A 14 11.86 -51.87 -26.23
CA SER A 14 13.10 -51.80 -27.04
C SER A 14 13.64 -50.37 -26.94
N ARG A 15 14.81 -50.06 -26.37
CA ARG A 15 16.20 -50.32 -26.81
C ARG A 15 16.62 -49.55 -28.08
N SER A 16 17.51 -48.58 -27.88
CA SER A 16 18.38 -47.93 -28.87
C SER A 16 19.41 -48.92 -29.45
N PRO A 17 20.14 -48.59 -30.54
CA PRO A 17 21.38 -47.81 -30.37
C PRO A 17 21.78 -46.86 -31.52
N ARG A 18 22.96 -46.25 -31.35
CA ARG A 18 23.70 -45.27 -32.17
C ARG A 18 24.06 -45.74 -33.60
N THR A 19 24.28 -44.76 -34.48
CA THR A 19 25.30 -44.80 -35.54
C THR A 19 25.97 -43.42 -35.70
N ALA A 20 27.14 -43.34 -36.36
CA ALA A 20 27.96 -42.12 -36.49
C ALA A 20 28.77 -42.13 -37.83
N LEU A 21 29.85 -41.33 -37.90
CA LEU A 21 30.71 -40.93 -39.05
C LEU A 21 30.24 -39.61 -39.72
N THR A 22 31.06 -38.57 -40.00
CA THR A 22 32.42 -38.42 -40.63
C THR A 22 32.44 -38.79 -42.13
N LEU A 23 33.20 -38.17 -43.04
CA LEU A 23 34.15 -37.02 -43.11
C LEU A 23 33.86 -36.29 -44.49
N ALA A 24 34.55 -35.29 -45.04
CA ALA A 24 35.87 -34.70 -44.83
C ALA A 24 35.88 -33.16 -45.07
N ALA A 25 37.03 -32.57 -45.43
CA ALA A 25 37.24 -31.14 -45.73
C ALA A 25 37.70 -30.90 -47.19
N SER A 26 37.64 -29.65 -47.66
CA SER A 26 38.75 -28.98 -48.39
C SER A 26 38.46 -27.49 -48.61
N ALA A 27 39.51 -26.69 -48.86
CA ALA A 27 39.46 -25.22 -48.86
C ALA A 27 39.45 -24.60 -50.26
N LEU A 28 39.09 -23.31 -50.33
CA LEU A 28 39.73 -22.39 -51.26
C LEU A 28 39.87 -20.99 -50.62
N THR A 29 41.03 -20.35 -50.83
CA THR A 29 41.36 -19.04 -50.25
C THR A 29 41.18 -17.94 -51.31
N ALA A 30 40.50 -16.85 -50.97
CA ALA A 30 40.45 -15.65 -51.79
C ALA A 30 40.67 -14.41 -50.90
N LEU A 31 41.73 -13.65 -51.16
CA LEU A 31 41.97 -12.38 -50.49
C LEU A 31 41.12 -11.29 -51.14
N VAL A 32 40.30 -10.59 -50.35
CA VAL A 32 39.76 -9.27 -50.71
C VAL A 32 39.94 -8.35 -49.51
N THR A 33 40.98 -7.52 -49.56
CA THR A 33 41.26 -6.51 -48.51
C THR A 33 40.35 -5.30 -48.68
N VAL A 34 39.07 -5.44 -48.32
CA VAL A 34 38.20 -4.27 -48.15
C VAL A 34 38.58 -3.57 -46.84
N ALA A 35 39.04 -2.33 -46.94
CA ALA A 35 39.25 -1.47 -45.78
C ALA A 35 37.90 -0.99 -45.22
N LEU A 36 37.17 -1.91 -44.58
CA LEU A 36 35.98 -1.58 -43.79
C LEU A 36 36.44 -0.71 -42.62
N ALA A 37 36.12 0.58 -42.68
CA ALA A 37 36.19 1.45 -41.51
C ALA A 37 35.34 0.82 -40.42
N ALA A 38 35.96 0.39 -39.32
CA ALA A 38 35.24 -0.24 -38.23
C ALA A 38 34.15 0.73 -37.75
N PRO A 39 32.86 0.34 -37.74
CA PRO A 39 31.83 1.19 -37.17
C PRO A 39 32.22 1.41 -35.71
N ALA A 40 32.39 2.67 -35.32
CA ALA A 40 32.61 3.02 -33.93
C ALA A 40 31.35 2.64 -33.16
N THR A 41 31.32 1.42 -32.62
CA THR A 41 30.29 0.94 -31.70
C THR A 41 30.42 1.75 -30.43
N ALA A 42 29.82 2.95 -30.46
CA ALA A 42 29.54 3.73 -29.29
C ALA A 42 28.69 2.84 -28.36
N THR A 43 29.35 2.24 -27.38
CA THR A 43 28.70 1.57 -26.27
C THR A 43 27.95 2.62 -25.48
N ALA A 44 26.75 2.91 -25.95
CA ALA A 44 25.74 3.67 -25.22
C ALA A 44 25.38 2.87 -23.98
N HIS A 45 26.19 2.99 -22.94
CA HIS A 45 25.84 2.53 -21.61
C HIS A 45 24.46 3.13 -21.30
N PRO A 46 23.47 2.30 -20.93
CA PRO A 46 22.16 2.81 -20.55
C PRO A 46 22.39 3.82 -19.42
N ALA A 47 21.95 5.06 -19.61
CA ALA A 47 22.15 6.11 -18.63
C ALA A 47 21.54 5.64 -17.31
N ALA A 48 22.37 5.49 -16.28
CA ALA A 48 21.95 4.99 -14.98
C ALA A 48 20.75 5.82 -14.52
N ALA A 49 19.63 5.14 -14.25
CA ALA A 49 18.37 5.79 -13.90
C ALA A 49 18.62 6.69 -12.68
N ARG A 50 18.46 8.01 -12.86
CA ARG A 50 18.63 8.97 -11.79
C ARG A 50 17.47 8.80 -10.81
N THR A 51 17.70 8.08 -9.73
CA THR A 51 16.82 8.07 -8.57
C THR A 51 16.54 9.51 -8.16
N ALA A 52 15.26 9.88 -8.04
CA ALA A 52 14.90 11.18 -7.48
C ALA A 52 15.45 11.26 -6.04
N PRO A 53 15.91 12.44 -5.57
CA PRO A 53 16.26 12.60 -4.17
C PRO A 53 15.01 12.35 -3.30
N PRO A 54 15.17 11.81 -2.08
CA PRO A 54 14.06 11.65 -1.16
C PRO A 54 13.45 13.04 -0.82
N PRO A 55 12.15 13.11 -0.49
CA PRO A 55 11.51 14.36 -0.05
C PRO A 55 12.28 14.99 1.10
N SER A 56 12.60 16.28 0.99
CA SER A 56 13.15 17.01 2.14
C SER A 56 12.00 17.36 3.10
N PRO A 57 12.07 16.97 4.39
CA PRO A 57 11.07 17.35 5.40
C PRO A 57 10.93 18.87 5.58
N THR A 58 11.91 19.65 5.12
CA THR A 58 11.99 21.11 5.18
C THR A 58 11.92 21.78 3.79
N ALA A 59 11.51 21.06 2.74
CA ALA A 59 11.20 21.65 1.46
C ALA A 59 10.09 22.73 1.57
N PRO A 60 10.04 23.73 0.66
CA PRO A 60 9.02 24.78 0.70
C PRO A 60 7.59 24.21 0.69
N HIS A 61 6.69 24.86 1.42
CA HIS A 61 5.24 24.60 1.34
C HIS A 61 4.64 25.52 0.27
N THR A 62 3.97 24.94 -0.74
CA THR A 62 3.51 25.67 -1.95
C THR A 62 2.07 25.35 -2.33
N GLY A 63 1.50 26.23 -3.16
CA GLY A 63 0.35 25.92 -4.02
C GLY A 63 -0.83 25.20 -3.37
N LEU A 64 -1.39 24.26 -4.12
CA LEU A 64 -2.43 23.29 -3.76
C LEU A 64 -2.15 22.02 -4.55
N VAL A 65 -2.51 20.84 -4.02
CA VAL A 65 -2.31 19.58 -4.74
C VAL A 65 -3.11 19.54 -6.05
N ILE A 66 -2.41 19.25 -7.16
CA ILE A 66 -3.00 19.15 -8.49
C ILE A 66 -4.01 17.99 -8.50
N GLY A 67 -5.24 18.27 -8.92
CA GLY A 67 -6.35 17.30 -8.90
C GLY A 67 -7.11 17.22 -7.57
N ALA A 68 -6.64 17.89 -6.51
CA ALA A 68 -7.36 17.90 -5.23
C ALA A 68 -8.70 18.63 -5.34
N ARG A 69 -9.76 17.91 -4.97
CA ARG A 69 -11.16 18.34 -5.07
C ARG A 69 -11.89 18.05 -3.77
N THR A 70 -12.92 18.84 -3.46
CA THR A 70 -13.95 18.36 -2.52
C THR A 70 -14.67 17.19 -3.21
N PRO A 71 -14.81 16.01 -2.58
CA PRO A 71 -15.41 14.86 -3.25
C PRO A 71 -16.86 15.11 -3.64
N ALA A 72 -17.25 14.60 -4.81
CA ALA A 72 -18.66 14.44 -5.14
C ALA A 72 -19.29 13.37 -4.23
N ARG A 73 -20.54 13.57 -3.83
CA ARG A 73 -21.33 12.56 -3.13
C ARG A 73 -21.76 11.49 -4.13
N THR A 74 -21.02 10.38 -4.18
CA THR A 74 -21.29 9.22 -5.04
C THR A 74 -21.63 7.99 -4.19
N PRO A 75 -22.54 7.10 -4.63
CA PRO A 75 -22.97 5.96 -3.81
C PRO A 75 -21.82 5.09 -3.29
N GLY A 76 -20.81 4.81 -4.13
CA GLY A 76 -19.63 4.02 -3.72
C GLY A 76 -18.75 4.73 -2.69
N ARG A 77 -18.41 6.01 -2.88
CA ARG A 77 -17.62 6.77 -1.89
C ARG A 77 -18.36 6.91 -0.56
N GLU A 78 -19.66 7.16 -0.61
CA GLU A 78 -20.48 7.19 0.61
C GLU A 78 -20.63 5.81 1.26
N HIS A 79 -20.68 4.73 0.48
CA HIS A 79 -20.66 3.38 1.03
C HIS A 79 -19.34 3.14 1.76
N ALA A 80 -18.21 3.29 1.07
CA ALA A 80 -16.89 3.08 1.65
C ALA A 80 -16.66 3.91 2.93
N ALA A 81 -17.06 5.19 2.95
CA ALA A 81 -16.97 6.02 4.14
C ALA A 81 -17.90 5.56 5.28
N ARG A 82 -19.10 5.04 4.98
CA ARG A 82 -19.98 4.42 6.00
C ARG A 82 -19.40 3.11 6.53
N THR A 83 -18.81 2.27 5.67
CA THR A 83 -18.22 0.98 6.04
C THR A 83 -17.00 1.16 6.93
N PHE A 84 -16.15 2.15 6.62
CA PHE A 84 -15.08 2.61 7.51
C PHE A 84 -15.61 2.97 8.90
N LEU A 85 -16.56 3.91 8.98
CA LEU A 85 -17.12 4.35 10.26
C LEU A 85 -17.83 3.21 11.02
N ALA A 86 -18.57 2.34 10.32
CA ALA A 86 -19.24 1.19 10.91
C ALA A 86 -18.26 0.16 11.47
N GLY A 87 -17.21 -0.18 10.71
CA GLY A 87 -16.16 -1.10 11.17
C GLY A 87 -15.36 -0.51 12.35
N ARG A 88 -15.06 0.80 12.31
CA ARG A 88 -14.42 1.52 13.43
C ARG A 88 -15.29 1.51 14.69
N HIS A 89 -16.61 1.75 14.56
CA HIS A 89 -17.56 1.64 15.68
C HIS A 89 -17.67 0.20 16.21
N ALA A 90 -17.64 -0.82 15.34
CA ALA A 90 -17.76 -2.22 15.74
C ALA A 90 -16.61 -2.70 16.65
N VAL A 91 -15.41 -2.10 16.56
CA VAL A 91 -14.27 -2.38 17.46
C VAL A 91 -14.14 -1.37 18.61
N SER A 92 -15.00 -0.34 18.68
CA SER A 92 -14.85 0.73 19.68
C SER A 92 -15.12 0.24 21.11
N GLY A 93 -14.06 0.22 21.93
CA GLY A 93 -14.04 -0.35 23.27
C GLY A 93 -12.60 -0.64 23.73
N PRO A 94 -12.39 -1.37 24.85
CA PRO A 94 -11.06 -1.69 25.37
C PRO A 94 -10.16 -2.55 24.45
N ALA A 95 -10.66 -2.97 23.30
CA ALA A 95 -9.92 -3.70 22.28
C ALA A 95 -9.01 -2.81 21.39
N TRP A 96 -9.01 -1.50 21.60
CA TRP A 96 -8.13 -0.57 20.86
C TRP A 96 -6.72 -0.41 21.45
N THR A 97 -6.55 -0.54 22.77
CA THR A 97 -5.24 -0.26 23.44
C THR A 97 -4.30 -1.46 23.46
N HIS A 98 -4.83 -2.66 23.21
CA HIS A 98 -4.09 -3.86 22.85
C HIS A 98 -4.96 -4.63 21.87
N HIS A 99 -4.37 -5.25 20.83
CA HIS A 99 -5.01 -6.38 20.15
C HIS A 99 -5.35 -7.43 21.22
N PRO A 100 -6.64 -7.70 21.52
CA PRO A 100 -6.96 -8.80 22.38
C PRO A 100 -6.84 -10.04 21.51
N ARG A 101 -5.65 -10.67 21.54
CA ARG A 101 -5.59 -12.14 21.58
C ARG A 101 -6.41 -12.56 22.78
N LEU A 102 -7.73 -12.68 22.60
CA LEU A 102 -8.71 -12.90 23.65
C LEU A 102 -8.32 -14.16 24.46
N PRO A 103 -7.72 -14.04 25.65
CA PRO A 103 -7.06 -15.17 26.30
C PRO A 103 -8.10 -16.07 26.95
N GLY A 104 -8.64 -17.01 26.17
CA GLY A 104 -9.77 -17.86 26.56
C GLY A 104 -11.04 -17.66 25.73
N SER A 105 -11.07 -16.77 24.74
CA SER A 105 -12.07 -16.93 23.66
C SER A 105 -11.68 -18.14 22.83
N ARG A 106 -12.22 -19.28 23.24
CA ARG A 106 -12.35 -20.49 22.43
C ARG A 106 -12.77 -20.05 21.02
N PRO A 107 -12.05 -20.45 19.95
CA PRO A 107 -12.41 -20.02 18.60
C PRO A 107 -13.85 -20.44 18.34
N THR A 108 -14.72 -19.46 18.12
CA THR A 108 -16.09 -19.72 17.72
C THR A 108 -16.02 -20.33 16.33
N THR A 109 -16.35 -21.61 16.21
CA THR A 109 -16.29 -22.38 14.95
C THR A 109 -17.32 -21.95 13.91
N ALA A 110 -18.00 -20.82 14.14
CA ALA A 110 -18.66 -20.06 13.10
C ALA A 110 -17.62 -19.21 12.37
N ALA A 111 -17.34 -19.54 11.11
CA ALA A 111 -16.66 -18.63 10.19
C ALA A 111 -17.41 -17.28 10.11
N PRO A 112 -16.75 -16.18 9.72
CA PRO A 112 -17.43 -14.91 9.45
C PRO A 112 -18.59 -15.15 8.47
N ARG A 113 -19.76 -14.55 8.76
CA ARG A 113 -20.92 -14.72 7.89
C ARG A 113 -20.68 -13.97 6.58
N ALA A 114 -21.13 -14.53 5.45
CA ALA A 114 -21.12 -13.79 4.18
C ALA A 114 -21.86 -12.45 4.36
N GLY A 115 -21.25 -11.35 3.88
CA GLY A 115 -21.72 -9.98 4.11
C GLY A 115 -21.34 -9.36 5.46
N GLN A 116 -20.62 -10.06 6.34
CA GLN A 116 -19.96 -9.44 7.50
C GLN A 116 -18.59 -8.89 7.07
N VAL A 117 -18.42 -7.58 7.13
CA VAL A 117 -17.13 -6.92 6.89
C VAL A 117 -16.22 -7.11 8.11
N THR A 118 -15.06 -7.72 7.90
CA THR A 118 -13.92 -7.67 8.82
C THR A 118 -13.22 -6.33 8.67
N HIS A 119 -13.00 -5.64 9.78
CA HIS A 119 -12.11 -4.49 9.88
C HIS A 119 -10.87 -4.93 10.67
N ASN A 120 -9.67 -4.78 10.08
CA ASN A 120 -8.40 -5.11 10.75
C ASN A 120 -7.25 -4.25 10.20
N TRP A 121 -6.22 -4.01 11.02
CA TRP A 121 -5.12 -3.10 10.72
C TRP A 121 -3.79 -3.54 11.37
N TRP A 122 -2.68 -3.18 10.73
CA TRP A 122 -1.32 -3.39 11.26
C TRP A 122 -0.36 -2.31 10.78
N GLY A 123 0.49 -1.83 11.70
CA GLY A 123 1.47 -0.78 11.43
C GLY A 123 2.07 -0.23 12.72
N VAL A 124 2.50 1.03 12.69
CA VAL A 124 3.16 1.76 13.79
C VAL A 124 2.25 2.85 14.35
N PHE A 125 2.22 3.01 15.68
CA PHE A 125 1.23 3.84 16.38
C PHE A 125 1.89 5.01 17.15
N PRO A 126 2.16 6.15 16.47
CA PRO A 126 2.69 7.39 17.05
C PRO A 126 2.00 7.84 18.35
N GLN A 127 2.76 7.78 19.45
CA GLN A 127 2.27 7.86 20.82
C GLN A 127 1.86 9.27 21.28
N PRO A 128 1.06 9.37 22.37
CA PRO A 128 0.60 10.64 22.90
C PRO A 128 1.73 11.63 23.23
N GLY A 129 1.64 12.85 22.68
CA GLY A 129 2.53 13.97 22.98
C GLY A 129 3.96 13.85 22.46
N THR A 130 4.30 12.82 21.66
CA THR A 130 5.67 12.64 21.13
C THR A 130 6.01 13.60 20.00
N HIS A 131 5.00 14.15 19.30
CA HIS A 131 5.18 14.88 18.05
C HIS A 131 4.20 16.05 17.84
N ASP A 132 4.53 16.90 16.86
CA ASP A 132 3.71 17.99 16.32
C ASP A 132 3.61 17.93 14.78
N GLY A 133 4.01 16.80 14.20
CA GLY A 133 3.93 16.46 12.77
C GLY A 133 4.34 15.00 12.52
N ILE A 134 3.88 14.44 11.40
CA ILE A 134 4.28 13.14 10.85
C ILE A 134 4.48 13.26 9.34
N MET A 135 5.39 12.49 8.76
CA MET A 135 5.47 12.29 7.32
C MET A 135 5.85 10.86 7.00
N ALA A 136 5.47 10.38 5.83
CA ALA A 136 5.73 9.02 5.35
C ALA A 136 5.79 8.99 3.82
N THR A 137 6.34 7.92 3.25
CA THR A 137 6.33 7.64 1.81
C THR A 137 5.59 6.33 1.55
N HIS A 138 4.46 6.44 0.87
CA HIS A 138 3.51 5.37 0.63
C HIS A 138 3.67 4.82 -0.78
N THR A 139 3.70 3.49 -0.94
CA THR A 139 3.44 2.91 -2.28
C THR A 139 2.00 3.15 -2.70
N VAL A 140 1.82 3.17 -4.03
CA VAL A 140 0.52 3.23 -4.69
C VAL A 140 0.54 2.31 -5.90
N ASP A 141 -0.49 1.49 -6.05
CA ASP A 141 -0.64 0.57 -7.17
C ASP A 141 -1.88 0.95 -8.01
N PRO A 142 -1.73 1.70 -9.10
CA PRO A 142 -2.84 2.05 -9.99
C PRO A 142 -3.53 0.84 -10.65
N SER A 143 -2.93 -0.35 -10.59
CA SER A 143 -3.49 -1.58 -11.14
C SER A 143 -4.21 -2.46 -10.10
N TYR A 144 -4.01 -2.20 -8.80
CA TYR A 144 -4.79 -2.82 -7.74
C TYR A 144 -6.22 -2.27 -7.76
N THR A 145 -7.22 -3.16 -7.78
CA THR A 145 -8.63 -2.79 -7.79
C THR A 145 -9.42 -3.68 -6.85
N VAL A 146 -10.18 -3.05 -5.95
CA VAL A 146 -11.21 -3.74 -5.16
C VAL A 146 -12.45 -3.87 -6.03
N THR A 147 -12.95 -5.09 -6.29
CA THR A 147 -14.06 -5.31 -7.22
C THR A 147 -15.43 -5.29 -6.54
N ASP A 148 -15.51 -5.78 -5.31
CA ASP A 148 -16.74 -5.80 -4.51
C ASP A 148 -17.09 -4.41 -3.96
N ALA A 149 -18.39 -4.12 -3.82
CA ALA A 149 -18.90 -2.80 -3.44
C ALA A 149 -18.95 -2.54 -1.94
N ASP A 150 -18.98 -3.61 -1.12
CA ASP A 150 -19.01 -3.53 0.33
C ASP A 150 -17.58 -3.49 0.92
N ASN A 151 -16.56 -3.62 0.07
CA ASN A 151 -15.15 -3.75 0.45
C ASN A 151 -14.32 -2.50 0.14
N VAL A 152 -13.29 -2.27 0.96
CA VAL A 152 -12.38 -1.12 0.87
C VAL A 152 -10.99 -1.51 1.38
N THR A 153 -9.93 -1.02 0.72
CA THR A 153 -8.55 -1.12 1.23
C THR A 153 -7.98 0.27 1.45
N TYR A 154 -7.50 0.54 2.67
CA TYR A 154 -6.91 1.80 3.12
C TYR A 154 -5.44 1.56 3.46
N ALA A 155 -4.58 1.64 2.44
CA ALA A 155 -3.24 1.10 2.56
C ALA A 155 -2.21 1.81 1.66
N PRO A 156 -1.25 2.57 2.21
CA PRO A 156 -1.17 3.02 3.61
C PRO A 156 -2.19 4.10 4.00
N THR A 157 -2.43 4.24 5.31
CA THR A 157 -3.07 5.40 5.95
C THR A 157 -2.15 6.00 7.03
N THR A 158 -2.11 7.33 7.15
CA THR A 158 -1.35 8.07 8.19
C THR A 158 -2.21 9.11 8.89
N LYS A 159 -2.05 9.21 10.21
CA LYS A 159 -2.58 10.29 11.07
C LYS A 159 -1.61 10.66 12.18
N ALA A 160 -1.40 11.95 12.41
CA ALA A 160 -0.72 12.44 13.62
C ALA A 160 -1.66 12.51 14.83
N GLN A 161 -1.11 12.36 16.03
CA GLN A 161 -1.84 12.38 17.29
C GLN A 161 -2.74 13.62 17.47
N ASN A 162 -4.01 13.42 17.77
CA ASN A 162 -5.06 14.45 17.89
C ASN A 162 -5.22 15.36 16.66
N SER A 163 -4.69 14.96 15.50
CA SER A 163 -4.76 15.78 14.30
C SER A 163 -6.15 15.72 13.66
N CYS A 164 -6.65 16.87 13.20
CA CYS A 164 -7.98 17.00 12.61
C CYS A 164 -8.21 16.25 11.29
N MET A 165 -7.23 15.48 10.82
CA MET A 165 -7.22 14.89 9.49
C MET A 165 -6.54 13.53 9.54
N GLU A 166 -6.63 12.80 8.44
CA GLU A 166 -5.93 11.54 8.19
C GLU A 166 -5.79 11.43 6.67
N VAL A 167 -4.65 10.93 6.18
CA VAL A 167 -4.38 10.81 4.74
C VAL A 167 -4.28 9.34 4.38
N VAL A 168 -5.19 8.92 3.50
CA VAL A 168 -5.47 7.52 3.18
C VAL A 168 -5.23 7.26 1.70
N THR A 169 -4.55 6.17 1.38
CA THR A 169 -4.54 5.59 0.03
C THR A 169 -5.76 4.69 -0.12
N ALA A 170 -6.84 5.22 -0.72
CA ALA A 170 -8.14 4.56 -0.76
C ALA A 170 -8.37 3.84 -2.10
N TYR A 171 -8.45 2.50 -2.03
CA TYR A 171 -8.84 1.64 -3.14
C TYR A 171 -10.30 1.24 -2.99
N THR A 172 -11.11 1.50 -4.03
CA THR A 172 -12.55 1.23 -4.05
C THR A 172 -12.97 0.67 -5.41
N ASN A 173 -14.13 0.02 -5.48
CA ASN A 173 -14.72 -0.38 -6.77
C ASN A 173 -15.17 0.78 -7.67
N THR A 174 -15.05 2.03 -7.20
CA THR A 174 -15.24 3.24 -8.02
C THR A 174 -13.93 3.90 -8.45
N GLY A 175 -12.78 3.26 -8.17
CA GLY A 175 -11.45 3.72 -8.51
C GLY A 175 -10.61 4.10 -7.28
N ASN A 176 -9.36 4.48 -7.56
CA ASN A 176 -8.31 4.68 -6.57
C ASN A 176 -8.07 6.18 -6.36
N GLU A 177 -8.04 6.63 -5.10
CA GLU A 177 -7.85 8.03 -4.74
C GLU A 177 -6.99 8.18 -3.48
N ILE A 178 -6.29 9.30 -3.34
CA ILE A 178 -5.78 9.77 -2.04
C ILE A 178 -6.90 10.57 -1.36
N TRP A 179 -7.30 10.18 -0.16
CA TRP A 179 -8.33 10.86 0.64
C TRP A 179 -7.70 11.58 1.82
N ALA A 180 -8.05 12.85 2.02
CA ALA A 180 -7.88 13.53 3.30
C ALA A 180 -9.23 13.51 4.03
N TRP A 181 -9.31 12.73 5.11
CA TRP A 181 -10.43 12.75 6.04
C TRP A 181 -10.42 14.04 6.87
N ASP A 182 -11.60 14.47 7.28
CA ASP A 182 -11.83 15.53 8.26
C ASP A 182 -12.43 14.91 9.53
N TRP A 183 -11.61 14.84 10.57
CA TRP A 183 -11.97 14.34 11.90
C TRP A 183 -12.48 15.44 12.86
N CYS A 184 -12.47 16.71 12.46
CA CYS A 184 -12.89 17.83 13.31
C CYS A 184 -14.20 18.50 12.87
N GLY A 185 -14.57 18.38 11.59
CA GLY A 185 -15.78 18.94 10.98
C GLY A 185 -16.74 17.89 10.44
N THR A 186 -16.53 17.42 9.20
CA THR A 186 -17.53 16.61 8.48
C THR A 186 -17.57 15.12 8.83
N VAL A 187 -16.57 14.59 9.56
CA VAL A 187 -16.41 13.15 9.88
C VAL A 187 -16.52 12.29 8.61
N GLY A 188 -15.64 12.60 7.65
CA GLY A 188 -15.69 12.05 6.29
C GLY A 188 -14.54 12.54 5.41
N PRO A 189 -14.37 11.99 4.20
CA PRO A 189 -13.41 12.50 3.22
C PRO A 189 -13.77 13.93 2.80
N ALA A 190 -12.92 14.90 3.15
CA ALA A 190 -13.12 16.32 2.85
C ALA A 190 -12.38 16.78 1.59
N LYS A 191 -11.28 16.11 1.25
CA LYS A 191 -10.58 16.23 -0.05
C LYS A 191 -10.24 14.87 -0.63
N THR A 192 -10.33 14.73 -1.95
CA THR A 192 -9.79 13.57 -2.67
C THR A 192 -8.93 14.01 -3.85
N VAL A 193 -7.99 13.15 -4.24
CA VAL A 193 -7.15 13.27 -5.43
C VAL A 193 -7.24 11.95 -6.19
N PRO A 194 -7.60 11.91 -7.49
CA PRO A 194 -7.54 10.68 -8.26
C PRO A 194 -6.11 10.17 -8.41
N ILE A 195 -5.89 8.87 -8.27
CA ILE A 195 -4.61 8.23 -8.65
C ILE A 195 -4.66 8.01 -10.17
N ASP A 196 -4.36 9.06 -10.92
CA ASP A 196 -4.33 9.09 -12.38
C ASP A 196 -2.95 9.48 -12.93
N ASP A 197 -2.81 9.52 -14.27
CA ASP A 197 -1.58 9.94 -14.95
C ASP A 197 -1.08 11.32 -14.49
N ALA A 198 -1.96 12.25 -14.09
CA ALA A 198 -1.55 13.56 -13.60
C ALA A 198 -1.04 13.47 -12.16
N PHE A 199 -1.68 12.69 -11.29
CA PHE A 199 -1.16 12.41 -9.95
C PHE A 199 0.22 11.73 -10.02
N LEU A 200 0.33 10.60 -10.73
CA LEU A 200 1.57 9.84 -10.88
C LEU A 200 2.72 10.71 -11.40
N LYS A 201 2.43 11.56 -12.39
CA LYS A 201 3.38 12.46 -13.04
C LYS A 201 3.88 13.60 -12.15
N ASN A 202 3.15 14.02 -11.12
CA ASN A 202 3.53 15.13 -10.23
C ASN A 202 3.99 14.66 -8.84
N TYR A 203 3.34 13.64 -8.27
CA TYR A 203 3.49 13.23 -6.86
C TYR A 203 4.21 11.88 -6.67
N THR A 204 4.86 11.35 -7.72
CA THR A 204 5.73 10.16 -7.61
C THR A 204 7.09 10.41 -8.29
N PRO A 205 8.17 9.68 -7.92
CA PRO A 205 9.51 9.93 -8.46
C PRO A 205 9.71 9.53 -9.93
N GLY A 206 8.78 8.78 -10.54
CA GLY A 206 8.78 8.47 -11.98
C GLY A 206 9.99 7.69 -12.51
N ASN A 207 10.79 7.08 -11.64
CA ASN A 207 12.10 6.48 -11.95
C ASN A 207 12.06 4.98 -12.31
N GLY A 208 10.87 4.41 -12.56
CA GLY A 208 10.69 3.00 -12.93
C GLY A 208 10.70 2.00 -11.77
N GLY A 209 10.77 2.47 -10.52
CA GLY A 209 10.39 1.66 -9.35
C GLY A 209 8.88 1.53 -9.20
N ALA A 210 8.43 0.91 -8.10
CA ALA A 210 7.03 1.00 -7.69
C ALA A 210 6.62 2.48 -7.55
N ALA A 211 5.40 2.82 -7.98
CA ALA A 211 4.90 4.17 -7.77
C ALA A 211 4.72 4.40 -6.27
N ALA A 212 5.21 5.54 -5.78
CA ALA A 212 5.10 5.93 -4.38
C ALA A 212 4.97 7.45 -4.29
N TYR A 213 4.18 7.91 -3.32
CA TYR A 213 3.97 9.32 -3.02
C TYR A 213 4.31 9.60 -1.56
N SER A 214 4.69 10.83 -1.23
CA SER A 214 5.01 11.18 0.15
C SER A 214 4.00 12.17 0.72
N VAL A 215 3.56 11.92 1.95
CA VAL A 215 2.65 12.75 2.72
C VAL A 215 3.40 13.43 3.86
N GLN A 216 3.05 14.68 4.16
CA GLN A 216 3.46 15.39 5.37
C GLN A 216 2.24 16.01 6.04
N MET A 217 2.02 15.69 7.32
CA MET A 217 1.03 16.31 8.18
C MET A 217 1.72 17.07 9.30
N VAL A 218 1.36 18.33 9.51
CA VAL A 218 1.98 19.20 10.52
C VAL A 218 0.96 20.05 11.24
N ARG A 219 1.18 20.28 12.54
CA ARG A 219 0.44 21.27 13.31
C ARG A 219 1.01 22.66 13.00
N ASP A 220 0.15 23.55 12.52
CA ASP A 220 0.45 24.95 12.21
C ASP A 220 0.11 25.87 13.40
N ASP A 221 -0.80 25.42 14.28
CA ASP A 221 -1.34 26.20 15.39
C ASP A 221 -1.68 25.27 16.56
N ASN A 222 -1.01 25.47 17.70
CA ASN A 222 -1.27 24.67 18.89
C ASN A 222 -2.55 25.11 19.63
N ALA A 223 -2.92 26.39 19.55
CA ALA A 223 -4.07 26.92 20.29
C ALA A 223 -5.39 26.61 19.59
N ALA A 224 -5.41 26.64 18.25
CA ALA A 224 -6.56 26.25 17.44
C ALA A 224 -6.59 24.75 17.07
N ASN A 225 -5.58 23.97 17.48
CA ASN A 225 -5.30 22.62 16.97
C ASN A 225 -5.40 22.56 15.44
N ARG A 226 -4.77 23.52 14.74
CA ARG A 226 -4.82 23.61 13.27
C ARG A 226 -3.71 22.75 12.67
N TRP A 227 -4.09 21.87 11.76
CA TRP A 227 -3.18 20.99 11.03
C TRP A 227 -3.29 21.23 9.52
N SER A 228 -2.20 20.97 8.82
CA SER A 228 -2.13 20.91 7.35
C SER A 228 -1.57 19.57 6.89
N ALA A 229 -2.19 18.99 5.87
CA ALA A 229 -1.71 17.83 5.12
C ALA A 229 -1.22 18.28 3.75
N TYR A 230 -0.04 17.79 3.35
CA TYR A 230 0.62 18.10 2.09
C TYR A 230 1.06 16.83 1.39
N LEU A 231 1.15 16.86 0.05
CA LEU A 231 1.80 15.82 -0.75
C LEU A 231 3.07 16.38 -1.42
N TYR A 232 4.14 15.59 -1.48
CA TYR A 232 5.41 16.04 -2.08
C TYR A 232 5.35 16.02 -3.61
N ASN A 233 5.47 17.19 -4.21
CA ASN A 233 5.52 17.36 -5.66
C ASN A 233 6.97 17.19 -6.15
N TYR A 234 7.25 16.03 -6.73
CA TYR A 234 8.57 15.66 -7.23
C TYR A 234 9.05 16.51 -8.42
N ARG A 235 8.17 17.34 -9.04
CA ARG A 235 8.54 18.27 -10.11
C ARG A 235 9.00 19.63 -9.61
N THR A 236 8.39 20.12 -8.53
CA THR A 236 8.73 21.42 -7.92
C THR A 236 9.68 21.28 -6.73
N ALA A 237 9.90 20.05 -6.25
CA ALA A 237 10.63 19.73 -5.03
C ALA A 237 10.07 20.45 -3.80
N ALA A 238 8.74 20.51 -3.70
CA ALA A 238 7.99 21.24 -2.69
C ALA A 238 6.76 20.45 -2.21
N TRP A 239 6.25 20.82 -1.04
CA TRP A 239 5.06 20.22 -0.43
C TRP A 239 3.82 21.01 -0.84
N ASP A 240 2.97 20.43 -1.69
CA ASP A 240 1.71 21.06 -2.10
C ASP A 240 0.59 20.79 -1.09
N LEU A 241 -0.19 21.81 -0.74
CA LEU A 241 -1.26 21.67 0.27
C LEU A 241 -2.44 20.84 -0.24
N LEU A 242 -2.73 19.73 0.43
CA LEU A 242 -3.89 18.86 0.18
C LEU A 242 -5.13 19.35 0.94
N PHE A 243 -4.99 19.50 2.26
CA PHE A 243 -6.09 19.88 3.16
C PHE A 243 -5.56 20.57 4.42
N ARG A 244 -6.40 21.40 5.05
CA ARG A 244 -6.10 22.12 6.29
C ARG A 244 -7.37 22.22 7.12
N GLN A 245 -7.29 21.89 8.40
CA GLN A 245 -8.43 21.87 9.32
C GLN A 245 -8.02 22.21 10.75
N SER A 246 -8.96 22.69 11.56
CA SER A 246 -8.80 23.02 12.99
C SER A 246 -10.02 22.62 13.80
N GLY A 247 -9.82 22.25 15.08
CA GLY A 247 -10.90 21.84 15.98
C GLY A 247 -10.50 20.69 16.93
N THR A 248 -11.51 20.05 17.51
CA THR A 248 -11.34 18.87 18.38
C THR A 248 -11.44 17.59 17.54
N ASP A 249 -10.44 16.71 17.65
CA ASP A 249 -10.44 15.42 16.96
C ASP A 249 -11.57 14.51 17.49
N GLN A 250 -12.45 14.07 16.57
CA GLN A 250 -13.59 13.21 16.85
C GLN A 250 -13.29 11.72 16.55
N SER A 251 -12.03 11.37 16.20
CA SER A 251 -11.63 9.99 15.85
C SER A 251 -11.73 8.97 17.00
N GLY A 252 -11.92 9.45 18.22
CA GLY A 252 -12.10 8.65 19.44
C GLY A 252 -10.81 8.15 20.08
N LEU A 253 -9.63 8.54 19.56
CA LEU A 253 -8.33 8.00 19.94
C LEU A 253 -7.37 9.12 20.35
N ASP A 254 -6.43 8.78 21.24
CA ASP A 254 -5.44 9.69 21.83
C ASP A 254 -4.04 9.60 21.19
N HIS A 255 -3.89 8.74 20.17
CA HIS A 255 -2.66 8.42 19.44
C HIS A 255 -2.81 8.66 17.93
N GLY A 256 -1.69 8.67 17.22
CA GLY A 256 -1.64 8.61 15.75
C GLY A 256 -1.41 7.18 15.25
N TRP A 257 -1.40 7.02 13.92
CA TRP A 257 -1.11 5.75 13.24
C TRP A 257 -0.40 6.00 11.91
N ASP A 258 0.38 5.01 11.48
CA ASP A 258 0.80 4.81 10.10
C ASP A 258 0.72 3.30 9.80
N MET A 259 -0.25 2.88 8.97
CA MET A 259 -0.68 1.47 8.93
C MET A 259 -1.32 1.00 7.61
N PHE A 260 -1.33 -0.32 7.44
CA PHE A 260 -2.16 -1.06 6.50
C PHE A 260 -3.53 -1.35 7.16
N GLU A 261 -4.63 -0.98 6.52
CA GLU A 261 -5.99 -1.14 7.04
C GLU A 261 -6.92 -1.73 5.95
N ILE A 262 -7.72 -2.75 6.31
CA ILE A 262 -8.68 -3.39 5.40
C ILE A 262 -10.09 -3.45 5.96
N TYR A 263 -11.05 -3.33 5.06
CA TYR A 263 -12.48 -3.54 5.25
C TYR A 263 -12.92 -4.59 4.23
N ALA A 264 -12.98 -5.85 4.64
CA ALA A 264 -13.17 -6.99 3.75
C ALA A 264 -14.24 -7.96 4.23
N SER A 265 -15.21 -8.26 3.37
CA SER A 265 -16.12 -9.40 3.46
C SER A 265 -15.45 -10.68 2.97
N VAL A 266 -15.91 -11.83 3.46
CA VAL A 266 -15.44 -13.15 3.02
C VAL A 266 -16.08 -13.52 1.68
N ASP A 267 -15.26 -13.91 0.71
CA ASP A 267 -15.69 -14.64 -0.49
C ASP A 267 -16.13 -16.06 -0.10
N PRO A 268 -17.40 -16.44 -0.32
CA PRO A 268 -17.89 -17.78 0.03
C PRO A 268 -17.33 -18.92 -0.83
N ALA A 269 -16.61 -18.63 -1.93
CA ALA A 269 -15.99 -19.65 -2.77
C ALA A 269 -14.61 -20.10 -2.25
N THR A 270 -13.81 -19.20 -1.68
CA THR A 270 -12.48 -19.46 -1.11
C THR A 270 -12.48 -19.56 0.42
N GLY A 271 -13.32 -18.79 1.11
CA GLY A 271 -13.23 -18.56 2.55
C GLY A 271 -12.21 -17.48 2.95
N GLU A 272 -11.57 -16.84 1.97
CA GLU A 272 -10.67 -15.69 2.14
C GLU A 272 -11.46 -14.38 1.96
N GLY A 273 -10.86 -13.23 2.27
CA GLY A 273 -11.43 -11.93 1.90
C GLY A 273 -11.24 -11.67 0.41
N TYR A 274 -12.22 -11.08 -0.28
CA TYR A 274 -12.15 -10.82 -1.74
C TYR A 274 -10.80 -10.19 -2.18
N TYR A 275 -10.36 -9.19 -1.42
CA TYR A 275 -9.11 -8.46 -1.63
C TYR A 275 -7.85 -9.34 -1.61
N CYS A 276 -7.90 -10.53 -1.02
CA CYS A 276 -6.78 -11.46 -0.98
C CYS A 276 -6.40 -11.95 -2.38
N THR A 277 -7.39 -12.16 -3.26
CA THR A 277 -7.11 -12.51 -4.67
C THR A 277 -6.69 -11.30 -5.49
N GLU A 278 -7.20 -10.12 -5.16
CA GLU A 278 -6.95 -8.85 -5.85
C GLU A 278 -5.53 -8.31 -5.57
N ALA A 279 -5.04 -8.47 -4.35
CA ALA A 279 -3.75 -7.94 -3.88
C ALA A 279 -2.52 -8.82 -4.20
N GLN A 280 -2.67 -9.93 -4.96
CA GLN A 280 -1.60 -10.91 -5.23
C GLN A 280 -0.33 -10.37 -5.91
N ARG A 281 -0.33 -9.12 -6.38
CA ARG A 281 0.81 -8.47 -7.04
C ARG A 281 1.13 -7.08 -6.46
N THR A 282 0.45 -6.73 -5.37
CA THR A 282 0.49 -5.40 -4.78
C THR A 282 1.27 -5.47 -3.48
N SER A 283 2.19 -4.52 -3.29
CA SER A 283 2.91 -4.34 -2.03
C SER A 283 2.53 -3.00 -1.43
N PHE A 284 1.80 -3.05 -0.32
CA PHE A 284 1.47 -1.87 0.47
C PHE A 284 2.65 -1.59 1.40
N ASP A 285 3.27 -0.43 1.26
CA ASP A 285 4.52 -0.10 1.92
C ASP A 285 4.44 1.35 2.40
N SER A 286 4.82 1.58 3.65
CA SER A 286 5.04 2.92 4.17
C SER A 286 6.45 2.99 4.72
N SER A 287 7.27 3.86 4.14
CA SER A 287 8.70 3.96 4.37
C SER A 287 9.13 5.39 4.68
N ALA A 288 10.25 5.51 5.40
CA ALA A 288 10.74 6.78 5.93
C ALA A 288 9.67 7.52 6.75
N VAL A 289 8.95 6.80 7.60
CA VAL A 289 8.02 7.38 8.58
C VAL A 289 8.84 8.22 9.56
N GLN A 290 8.55 9.52 9.63
CA GLN A 290 9.25 10.47 10.48
C GLN A 290 8.28 11.27 11.33
N LEU A 291 8.64 11.49 12.60
CA LEU A 291 7.95 12.40 13.51
C LEU A 291 8.66 13.75 13.58
N ARG A 292 7.89 14.83 13.60
CA ARG A 292 8.36 16.20 13.88
C ARG A 292 8.16 16.51 15.36
N ARG A 293 9.17 17.07 16.03
CA ARG A 293 9.03 17.65 17.38
C ARG A 293 9.85 18.92 17.49
N ASN A 294 9.21 20.02 17.88
CA ASN A 294 9.82 21.35 17.96
C ASN A 294 10.50 21.77 16.64
N GLY A 295 9.88 21.43 15.50
CA GLY A 295 10.40 21.69 14.15
C GLY A 295 11.49 20.73 13.65
N ALA A 296 12.09 19.90 14.50
CA ALA A 296 13.06 18.89 14.09
C ALA A 296 12.36 17.59 13.68
N TRP A 297 12.70 17.06 12.51
CA TRP A 297 12.23 15.75 12.04
C TRP A 297 13.22 14.64 12.43
N LYS A 298 12.70 13.46 12.77
CA LYS A 298 13.46 12.23 13.05
C LYS A 298 12.69 11.02 12.53
N PRO A 299 13.36 9.91 12.13
CA PRO A 299 12.69 8.62 12.00
C PRO A 299 11.85 8.30 13.22
N ALA A 300 10.71 7.66 12.99
CA ALA A 300 9.92 7.01 14.03
C ALA A 300 10.76 5.94 14.75
N SER A 301 10.38 5.57 15.97
CA SER A 301 11.11 4.59 16.78
C SER A 301 10.19 3.80 17.72
N PRO A 302 10.62 2.64 18.26
CA PRO A 302 9.86 1.90 19.27
C PRO A 302 9.52 2.70 20.54
N SER A 303 10.19 3.83 20.76
CA SER A 303 9.95 4.71 21.91
C SER A 303 8.87 5.77 21.68
N ASP A 304 8.47 5.99 20.42
CA ASP A 304 7.52 7.03 20.03
C ASP A 304 6.42 6.58 19.07
N SER A 305 6.58 5.42 18.40
CA SER A 305 5.69 4.88 17.37
C SER A 305 5.68 3.34 17.36
N PRO A 306 5.44 2.64 18.49
CA PRO A 306 5.53 1.19 18.55
C PRO A 306 4.53 0.48 17.61
N TRP A 307 4.92 -0.70 17.13
CA TRP A 307 4.06 -1.63 16.39
C TRP A 307 2.78 -2.03 17.15
N THR A 308 1.69 -2.26 16.41
CA THR A 308 0.47 -2.87 16.98
C THR A 308 0.66 -4.33 17.40
N ASP A 309 1.41 -5.09 16.60
CA ASP A 309 1.81 -6.48 16.84
C ASP A 309 3.17 -6.73 16.15
N THR A 310 4.02 -7.58 16.73
CA THR A 310 5.29 -8.02 16.13
C THR A 310 5.15 -9.36 15.37
N ALA A 311 4.01 -10.05 15.52
CA ALA A 311 3.69 -11.29 14.81
C ALA A 311 2.19 -11.38 14.47
N PRO A 312 1.64 -10.44 13.66
CA PRO A 312 0.23 -10.45 13.25
C PRO A 312 -0.14 -11.74 12.50
N ASP A 313 -1.39 -12.18 12.68
CA ASP A 313 -1.93 -13.39 12.04
C ASP A 313 -2.61 -13.06 10.69
N PRO A 314 -2.09 -13.53 9.53
CA PRO A 314 -2.72 -13.33 8.22
C PRO A 314 -4.18 -13.80 8.14
N ASN A 315 -4.57 -14.80 8.94
CA ASN A 315 -5.95 -15.30 8.97
C ASN A 315 -6.91 -14.28 9.60
N ALA A 316 -6.44 -13.44 10.53
CA ALA A 316 -7.23 -12.36 11.12
C ALA A 316 -7.52 -11.23 10.12
N PHE A 317 -6.72 -11.13 9.04
CA PHE A 317 -6.96 -10.24 7.90
C PHE A 317 -7.76 -10.91 6.77
N LEU A 318 -8.25 -12.13 6.99
CA LEU A 318 -8.89 -12.98 5.97
C LEU A 318 -8.01 -13.34 4.76
N CYS A 319 -6.68 -13.18 4.84
CA CYS A 319 -5.78 -13.49 3.72
C CYS A 319 -4.56 -14.29 4.20
N PRO A 320 -4.67 -15.63 4.33
CA PRO A 320 -3.58 -16.52 4.74
C PRO A 320 -2.26 -16.34 3.96
N PRO A 321 -2.26 -15.98 2.66
CA PRO A 321 -1.05 -15.63 1.92
C PRO A 321 -0.31 -14.38 2.38
N LEU A 322 -0.87 -13.47 3.19
CA LEU A 322 -0.18 -12.22 3.56
C LEU A 322 1.13 -12.43 4.32
N LYS A 323 2.02 -11.45 4.16
CA LYS A 323 3.32 -11.27 4.81
C LYS A 323 3.40 -9.85 5.33
N PHE A 324 3.58 -9.72 6.63
CA PHE A 324 3.77 -8.44 7.33
C PHE A 324 5.26 -8.33 7.69
N VAL A 325 5.94 -7.30 7.19
CA VAL A 325 7.40 -7.15 7.33
C VAL A 325 7.70 -5.82 8.00
N GLN A 326 8.32 -5.91 9.18
CA GLN A 326 8.99 -4.80 9.85
C GLN A 326 10.31 -4.56 9.12
N ALA A 327 10.30 -3.66 8.13
CA ALA A 327 11.42 -3.42 7.24
C ALA A 327 12.43 -2.40 7.84
N GLY A 328 11.96 -1.53 8.74
CA GLY A 328 12.74 -0.56 9.50
C GLY A 328 12.53 -0.66 11.01
N ALA A 329 13.12 0.28 11.75
CA ALA A 329 13.06 0.35 13.21
C ALA A 329 11.84 1.17 13.65
N ASP A 330 10.66 0.71 13.23
CA ASP A 330 9.36 1.39 13.38
C ASP A 330 9.21 2.61 12.43
N ASP A 331 10.14 2.78 11.48
CA ASP A 331 10.13 3.81 10.42
C ASP A 331 9.84 3.28 9.00
N HIS A 332 9.67 1.96 8.84
CA HIS A 332 9.32 1.32 7.56
C HIS A 332 8.61 -0.03 7.75
N TRP A 333 7.45 -0.21 7.11
CA TRP A 333 6.73 -1.48 6.99
C TRP A 333 6.31 -1.83 5.56
N THR A 334 6.18 -3.14 5.29
CA THR A 334 5.64 -3.68 4.03
C THR A 334 4.61 -4.78 4.31
N VAL A 335 3.50 -4.77 3.56
CA VAL A 335 2.47 -5.83 3.51
C VAL A 335 2.30 -6.31 2.07
N HIS A 336 2.52 -7.60 1.83
CA HIS A 336 2.48 -8.25 0.51
C HIS A 336 2.10 -9.74 0.65
N GLN A 337 2.17 -10.53 -0.43
CA GLN A 337 1.96 -11.99 -0.42
C GLN A 337 3.21 -12.77 -0.85
#